data_AF-A0A072P7G8-F1
#
_entry.id   AF-A0A072P7G8-F1
#
_cell.length_a   1.000
_cell.length_b   1.000
_cell.length_c   1.000
_cell.angle_alpha   90.00
_cell.angle_beta   90.00
_cell.angle_gamma   90.00
#
_symmetry.space_group_name_H-M   'P 1'
#
loop_
_entity.id
_entity.type
_entity.pdbx_description
1 polymer ?
#
loop_
_entity_poly.entity_id
_entity_poly.type
_entity_poly.pdbx_seq_one_letter_code
_entity_poly.pdbx_strand_id
1 'polypeptide(L)' 'MASHPDFGKWTEGSTVTAAFPDQIKGKTILITGVSPNGLGASTAEALAAHEPALLILTGRTKSKV' A
#
# COMPACT_ATOMS: atom_id res chain seq x y z
N MET A 1 -12.61 18.96 -3.45
CA MET A 1 -13.57 17.83 -3.51
C MET A 1 -12.76 16.56 -3.70
N ALA A 2 -13.03 15.48 -2.95
CA ALA A 2 -12.34 14.20 -3.17
C ALA A 2 -12.84 13.55 -4.47
N SER A 3 -11.95 12.88 -5.22
CA SER A 3 -12.30 12.20 -6.48
C SER A 3 -13.13 10.93 -6.28
N HIS A 4 -13.10 10.34 -5.09
CA HIS A 4 -13.87 9.15 -4.69
C HIS A 4 -14.67 9.43 -3.41
N PRO A 5 -15.91 9.95 -3.50
CA PRO A 5 -16.76 10.22 -2.34
C PRO A 5 -17.30 8.95 -1.68
N ASP A 6 -17.22 7.81 -2.37
CA ASP A 6 -17.60 6.48 -1.90
C ASP A 6 -16.57 5.85 -0.96
N PHE A 7 -15.35 6.38 -0.93
CA PHE A 7 -14.32 5.89 -0.01
C PHE A 7 -14.59 6.33 1.43
N GLY A 8 -14.38 5.41 2.36
CA GLY A 8 -14.61 5.64 3.77
C GLY A 8 -13.75 4.75 4.66
N LYS A 9 -14.03 4.79 5.97
CA LYS A 9 -13.25 4.08 7.01
C LYS A 9 -13.11 2.57 6.81
N TRP A 10 -13.98 1.96 6.00
CA TRP A 10 -14.02 0.52 5.76
C TRP A 10 -13.60 0.14 4.34
N THR A 11 -13.15 1.10 3.54
CA THR A 11 -12.63 0.80 2.20
C THR A 11 -11.31 0.05 2.35
N GLU A 12 -11.25 -1.15 1.80
CA GLU A 12 -10.04 -1.96 1.78
C GLU A 12 -8.96 -1.33 0.89
N GLY A 13 -7.68 -1.59 1.23
CA GLY A 13 -6.56 -1.12 0.43
C GLY A 13 -6.59 -1.63 -1.01
N SER A 14 -7.03 -2.88 -1.21
CA SER A 14 -7.25 -3.52 -2.52
C SER A 14 -8.22 -2.74 -3.41
N THR A 15 -9.32 -2.23 -2.84
CA THR A 15 -10.30 -1.41 -3.56
C THR A 15 -9.67 -0.10 -4.03
N VAL A 16 -8.86 0.53 -3.17
CA VAL A 16 -8.16 1.78 -3.53
C VAL A 16 -7.12 1.53 -4.61
N THR A 17 -6.32 0.48 -4.50
CA THR A 17 -5.29 0.20 -5.51
C THR A 17 -5.88 -0.20 -6.86
N ALA A 18 -7.03 -0.89 -6.86
CA ALA A 18 -7.78 -1.21 -8.07
C ALA A 18 -8.39 0.02 -8.74
N ALA A 19 -8.71 1.08 -8.00
CA ALA A 19 -9.19 2.34 -8.57
C ALA A 19 -8.08 3.19 -9.19
N PHE A 20 -6.82 2.99 -8.81
CA PHE A 20 -5.68 3.77 -9.28
C PHE A 20 -4.51 2.93 -9.84
N PRO A 21 -4.75 1.98 -10.76
CA PRO A 21 -3.71 1.08 -11.26
C PRO A 21 -2.59 1.83 -11.98
N ASP A 22 -2.94 2.87 -12.74
CA ASP A 22 -1.97 3.68 -13.50
C ASP A 22 -1.05 4.51 -12.59
N GLN A 23 -1.46 4.76 -11.36
CA GLN A 23 -0.64 5.44 -10.35
C GLN A 23 0.32 4.48 -9.63
N ILE A 24 0.19 3.17 -9.86
CA ILE A 24 1.01 2.13 -9.24
C ILE A 24 1.93 1.49 -10.27
N LYS A 25 1.41 1.18 -11.46
CA LYS A 25 2.13 0.47 -12.50
C LYS A 25 3.44 1.14 -12.87
N GLY A 26 4.52 0.38 -12.82
CA GLY A 26 5.86 0.84 -13.15
C GLY A 26 6.44 1.89 -12.18
N LYS A 27 5.83 2.13 -11.01
CA LYS A 27 6.36 3.06 -10.02
C LYS A 27 7.26 2.38 -9.00
N THR A 28 8.21 3.16 -8.48
CA THR A 28 8.96 2.81 -7.27
C THR A 28 8.24 3.39 -6.06
N ILE A 29 7.86 2.55 -5.12
CA ILE A 29 7.07 2.94 -3.95
C ILE A 29 7.81 2.53 -2.67
N LEU A 30 7.98 3.48 -1.75
CA LEU A 30 8.52 3.25 -0.41
C LEU A 30 7.37 3.13 0.58
N ILE A 31 7.36 2.05 1.37
CA ILE A 31 6.42 1.86 2.47
C ILE A 31 7.20 1.83 3.78
N THR A 32 6.79 2.69 4.71
CA THR A 32 7.36 2.77 6.06
C THR A 32 6.43 2.12 7.07
N GLY A 33 6.97 1.30 7.98
CA GLY A 33 6.18 0.63 9.02
C GLY A 33 5.54 -0.67 8.56
N VAL A 34 6.25 -1.44 7.73
CA VAL A 34 5.81 -2.77 7.29
C VAL A 34 6.07 -3.79 8.40
N SER A 35 5.10 -3.94 9.29
CA SER A 35 5.10 -4.98 10.33
C SER A 35 4.29 -6.20 9.86
N PRO A 36 4.70 -7.44 10.21
CA PRO A 36 3.87 -8.63 9.96
C PRO A 36 2.46 -8.44 10.54
N ASN A 37 1.43 -8.80 9.77
CA ASN A 37 0.01 -8.64 10.11
C ASN A 37 -0.45 -7.17 10.34
N GLY A 38 0.39 -6.19 10.01
CA GLY A 38 0.05 -4.77 10.11
C GLY A 38 -0.48 -4.18 8.80
N LEU A 39 -1.03 -2.97 8.88
CA LEU A 39 -1.53 -2.25 7.69
C LEU A 39 -0.46 -2.05 6.62
N GLY A 40 0.79 -1.78 6.99
CA GLY A 40 1.88 -1.63 6.03
C GLY A 40 2.14 -2.89 5.19
N ALA A 41 1.94 -4.09 5.76
CA ALA A 41 2.06 -5.35 5.03
C ALA A 41 0.88 -5.54 4.08
N SER A 42 -0.35 -5.36 4.55
CA SER A 42 -1.55 -5.44 3.71
C SER A 42 -1.53 -4.43 2.55
N THR A 43 -1.06 -3.20 2.79
CA THR A 43 -0.88 -2.20 1.74
C THR A 43 0.19 -2.62 0.72
N ALA A 44 1.29 -3.24 1.16
CA ALA A 44 2.32 -3.75 0.26
C ALA A 44 1.77 -4.84 -0.66
N GLU A 45 0.97 -5.76 -0.11
CA GLU A 45 0.29 -6.82 -0.86
C GLU A 45 -0.67 -6.24 -1.91
N ALA A 46 -1.52 -5.29 -1.50
CA ALA A 46 -2.46 -4.62 -2.41
C ALA A 46 -1.73 -3.91 -3.57
N LEU A 47 -0.65 -3.18 -3.29
CA LEU A 47 0.14 -2.50 -4.32
C LEU A 47 0.86 -3.47 -5.26
N ALA A 48 1.39 -4.58 -4.72
CA ALA A 48 2.10 -5.59 -5.52
C ALA A 48 1.24 -6.21 -6.62
N ALA A 49 -0.07 -6.27 -6.44
CA ALA A 49 -1.01 -6.80 -7.43
C ALA A 49 -1.13 -5.94 -8.71
N HIS A 50 -0.60 -4.71 -8.72
CA HIS A 50 -0.74 -3.76 -9.83
C HIS A 50 0.59 -3.43 -10.54
N GLU A 51 1.53 -4.38 -10.56
CA GLU A 51 2.79 -4.29 -11.32
C GLU A 51 3.65 -3.03 -11.04
N PRO A 52 3.92 -2.68 -9.77
CA PRO A 52 4.91 -1.64 -9.46
C PRO A 52 6.29 -2.06 -9.96
N ALA A 53 7.13 -1.10 -10.33
CA ALA A 53 8.51 -1.40 -10.74
C ALA A 53 9.37 -1.87 -9.56
N LEU A 54 9.15 -1.28 -8.38
CA LEU A 54 9.89 -1.63 -7.16
C LEU A 54 9.10 -1.25 -5.91
N LEU A 55 8.97 -2.18 -4.96
CA LEU A 55 8.49 -1.89 -3.62
C LEU A 55 9.67 -1.93 -2.64
N ILE A 56 9.91 -0.83 -1.94
CA ILE A 56 10.91 -0.72 -0.86
C ILE A 56 10.15 -0.78 0.47
N LEU A 57 10.33 -1.87 1.21
CA LEU A 57 9.64 -2.10 2.47
C LEU A 57 10.59 -1.82 3.63
N THR A 58 10.20 -0.89 4.51
CA THR A 58 10.99 -0.53 5.68
C THR A 58 10.22 -0.80 6.96
N GLY A 59 10.91 -1.36 7.95
CA GLY A 59 10.36 -1.69 9.26
C GLY A 59 11.42 -1.56 10.36
N ARG A 60 10.97 -1.50 11.61
CA ARG A 60 11.88 -1.52 12.76
C ARG A 60 12.38 -2.94 13.00
N THR A 61 13.65 -3.08 13.37
CA THR A 61 14.18 -4.36 13.84
C THR A 61 13.57 -4.70 15.20
N LYS A 62 13.44 -6.00 15.53
CA LYS A 62 12.96 -6.46 16.85
C LYS A 62 13.75 -5.86 18.03
N SER A 63 15.00 -5.48 17.82
CA SER A 63 15.85 -4.83 18.82
C SER A 63 15.54 -3.36 19.08
N LYS A 64 14.71 -2.71 18.24
CA LYS A 64 14.36 -1.28 18.31
C LYS A 64 12.87 -1.04 18.55
N VAL A 65 12.18 -2.03 19.14
CA VAL A 65 10.77 -2.00 19.55
C VAL A 65 10.64 -2.36 21.01
#